data_AF-A0A2J0ZA89-F1
#
_entry.id   AF-A0A2J0ZA89-F1
#
_cell.length_a   1.000
_cell.length_b   1.000
_cell.length_c   1.000
_cell.angle_alpha   90.00
_cell.angle_beta   90.00
_cell.angle_gamma   90.00
#
_symmetry.space_group_name_H-M   'P 1'
#
loop_
_entity.id
_entity.type
_entity.pdbx_description
1 polymer ?
#
loop_
_entity_poly.entity_id
_entity_poly.type
_entity_poly.pdbx_seq_one_letter_code
_entity_poly.pdbx_strand_id
1 'polypeptide(L)'
;MQAGREQEARFNYEQKVQQQQADEAEAASQRDAAERYREGQFMLSQQRAAIAGSGGSITEPSVIDLMGDTQERTTLAAQTDIYKGQQQARGYNDAAKVAGINASNSMSAARLRAGASLFAGVSDMYSRFGQQAMQSRAASGTGAPLYG
;
A
#
# COMPACT_ATOMS: atom_id res chain seq x y z
N MET A 1 -10.54 22.25 6.07
CA MET A 1 -10.43 21.31 7.21
C MET A 1 -11.24 20.03 6.96
N GLN A 2 -12.55 20.07 6.67
CA GLN A 2 -13.34 18.85 6.36
C GLN A 2 -12.78 18.04 5.17
N ALA A 3 -12.53 18.68 4.03
CA ALA A 3 -11.98 18.00 2.86
C ALA A 3 -10.61 17.32 3.09
N GLY A 4 -9.79 17.84 4.02
CA GLY A 4 -8.50 17.21 4.38
C GLY A 4 -8.70 15.94 5.22
N ARG A 5 -9.63 15.99 6.18
CA ARG A 5 -9.97 14.83 7.02
C ARG A 5 -10.60 13.69 6.20
N GLU A 6 -11.40 14.03 5.19
CA GLU A 6 -11.99 13.03 4.29
C GLU A 6 -10.92 12.33 3.42
N GLN A 7 -9.95 13.08 2.90
CA GLN A 7 -8.84 12.51 2.14
C GLN A 7 -7.94 11.65 3.04
N GLU A 8 -7.60 12.14 4.23
CA GLU A 8 -6.84 11.38 5.22
C GLU A 8 -7.55 10.07 5.59
N ALA A 9 -8.86 10.12 5.86
CA ALA A 9 -9.65 8.93 6.17
C ALA A 9 -9.67 7.92 5.00
N ARG A 10 -9.76 8.40 3.75
CA ARG A 10 -9.69 7.52 2.56
C ARG A 10 -8.34 6.82 2.45
N PHE A 11 -7.23 7.56 2.57
CA PHE A 11 -5.89 6.98 2.50
C PHE A 11 -5.60 6.04 3.69
N ASN A 12 -6.10 6.35 4.88
CA ASN A 12 -6.00 5.46 6.04
C ASN A 12 -6.80 4.17 5.84
N TYR A 13 -7.96 4.24 5.20
CA TYR A 13 -8.72 3.06 4.83
C TYR A 13 -7.96 2.22 3.78
N GLU A 14 -7.46 2.86 2.73
CA GLU A 14 -6.65 2.21 1.71
C GLU A 14 -5.42 1.52 2.32
N GLN A 15 -4.69 2.20 3.21
CA GLN A 15 -3.57 1.63 3.95
C GLN A 15 -3.97 0.32 4.68
N LYS A 16 -5.11 0.32 5.38
CA LYS A 16 -5.58 -0.88 6.09
C LYS A 16 -5.96 -2.00 5.15
N VAL A 17 -6.62 -1.69 4.04
CA VAL A 17 -6.97 -2.70 3.02
C VAL A 17 -5.71 -3.34 2.44
N GLN A 18 -4.70 -2.53 2.13
CA GLN A 18 -3.43 -3.04 1.62
C GLN A 18 -2.70 -3.90 2.65
N GLN A 19 -2.70 -3.52 3.93
CA GLN A 19 -2.15 -4.37 5.01
C GLN A 19 -2.88 -5.72 5.12
N GLN A 20 -4.21 -5.72 5.06
CA GLN A 20 -4.98 -6.96 5.08
C GLN A 20 -4.68 -7.86 3.89
N GLN A 21 -4.50 -7.27 2.70
CA GLN A 21 -4.10 -8.00 1.49
C GLN A 21 -2.69 -8.59 1.62
N ALA A 22 -1.77 -7.87 2.29
CA ALA A 22 -0.44 -8.38 2.58
C ALA A 22 -0.50 -9.62 3.48
N ASP A 23 -1.23 -9.52 4.60
CA ASP A 23 -1.41 -10.63 5.54
C ASP A 23 -2.08 -11.83 4.87
N GLU A 24 -3.09 -11.59 4.02
CA GLU A 24 -3.78 -12.63 3.28
C GLU A 24 -2.88 -13.32 2.26
N ALA A 25 -2.03 -12.57 1.54
CA ALA A 25 -1.06 -13.13 0.60
C ALA A 25 -0.02 -14.02 1.29
N GLU A 26 0.49 -13.60 2.45
CA GLU A 26 1.39 -14.43 3.25
C GLU A 26 0.68 -15.70 3.74
N ALA A 27 -0.51 -15.55 4.31
CA ALA A 27 -1.28 -16.68 4.81
C ALA A 27 -1.66 -17.68 3.71
N ALA A 28 -2.08 -17.18 2.53
CA ALA A 28 -2.38 -18.00 1.37
C ALA A 28 -1.14 -18.78 0.92
N SER A 29 0.00 -18.11 0.78
CA SER A 29 1.23 -18.77 0.36
C SER A 29 1.72 -19.85 1.33
N GLN A 30 1.51 -19.65 2.64
CA GLN A 30 1.83 -20.66 3.65
C GLN A 30 0.90 -21.87 3.55
N ARG A 31 -0.39 -21.66 3.26
CA ARG A 31 -1.34 -22.75 3.02
C ARG A 31 -0.98 -23.55 1.77
N ASP A 32 -0.68 -22.87 0.67
CA ASP A 32 -0.28 -23.50 -0.59
C ASP A 32 0.99 -24.32 -0.40
N ALA A 33 1.98 -23.76 0.31
CA ALA A 33 3.21 -24.49 0.62
C ALA A 33 2.96 -25.73 1.50
N ALA A 34 2.06 -25.64 2.48
CA ALA A 34 1.66 -26.80 3.28
C ALA A 34 0.99 -27.88 2.43
N GLU A 35 0.19 -27.49 1.43
CA GLU A 35 -0.42 -28.41 0.47
C GLU A 35 0.64 -29.07 -0.41
N ARG A 36 1.64 -28.32 -0.91
CA ARG A 36 2.80 -28.87 -1.63
C ARG A 36 3.52 -29.94 -0.81
N TYR A 37 3.79 -29.67 0.46
CA TYR A 37 4.42 -30.67 1.32
C TYR A 37 3.58 -31.94 1.45
N ARG A 38 2.25 -31.82 1.59
CA ARG A 38 1.35 -32.99 1.62
C ARG A 38 1.36 -33.76 0.29
N GLU A 39 1.31 -33.06 -0.84
CA GLU A 39 1.41 -33.68 -2.17
C GLU A 39 2.72 -34.47 -2.30
N GLY A 40 3.86 -33.90 -1.91
CA GLY A 40 5.14 -34.60 -1.96
C GLY A 40 5.21 -35.82 -1.05
N GLN A 41 4.64 -35.75 0.16
CA GLN A 41 4.54 -36.92 1.05
C GLN A 41 3.68 -38.03 0.42
N PHE A 42 2.61 -37.67 -0.26
CA PHE A 42 1.77 -38.63 -0.97
C PHE A 42 2.51 -39.25 -2.17
N MET A 43 3.25 -38.46 -2.94
CA MET A 43 4.09 -38.96 -4.04
C MET A 43 5.18 -39.91 -3.54
N LEU A 44 5.89 -39.55 -2.46
CA LEU A 44 6.90 -40.41 -1.84
C LEU A 44 6.28 -41.73 -1.34
N SER A 45 5.08 -41.67 -0.78
CA SER A 45 4.35 -42.86 -0.33
C SER A 45 3.99 -43.77 -1.50
N GLN A 46 3.53 -43.20 -2.61
CA GLN A 46 3.26 -43.95 -3.85
C GLN A 46 4.51 -44.57 -4.44
N GLN A 47 5.63 -43.83 -4.48
CA GLN A 47 6.92 -44.35 -4.96
C GLN A 47 7.35 -45.55 -4.12
N ARG A 48 7.32 -45.43 -2.79
CA ARG A 48 7.63 -46.54 -1.88
C ARG A 48 6.76 -47.77 -2.12
N ALA A 49 5.46 -47.57 -2.30
CA ALA A 49 4.53 -48.66 -2.58
C ALA A 49 4.79 -49.33 -3.93
N ALA A 50 5.11 -48.55 -4.97
CA ALA A 50 5.46 -49.07 -6.29
C ALA A 50 6.77 -49.88 -6.26
N ILE A 51 7.79 -49.38 -5.58
CA ILE A 51 9.07 -50.09 -5.39
C ILE A 51 8.84 -51.42 -4.68
N ALA A 52 8.15 -51.40 -3.53
CA ALA A 52 7.85 -52.60 -2.76
C ALA A 52 6.99 -53.60 -3.56
N GLY A 53 5.98 -53.11 -4.30
CA GLY A 53 5.11 -53.95 -5.13
C GLY A 53 5.81 -54.57 -6.34
N SER A 54 6.86 -53.93 -6.85
CA SER A 54 7.70 -54.46 -7.94
C SER A 54 8.75 -55.48 -7.47
N GLY A 55 8.88 -55.69 -6.15
CA GLY A 55 9.92 -56.54 -5.56
C GLY A 55 11.30 -55.87 -5.46
N GLY A 56 11.40 -54.58 -5.76
CA GLY A 56 12.63 -53.79 -5.65
C GLY A 56 12.96 -53.39 -4.21
N SER A 57 14.23 -53.05 -3.95
CA SER A 57 14.66 -52.60 -2.62
C SER A 57 14.69 -51.08 -2.52
N ILE A 58 14.17 -50.54 -1.41
CA ILE A 58 14.28 -49.11 -1.06
C ILE A 58 15.72 -48.68 -0.75
N THR A 59 16.65 -49.62 -0.63
CA THR A 59 18.07 -49.36 -0.34
C THR A 59 18.93 -49.24 -1.60
N GLU A 60 18.34 -49.38 -2.79
CA GLU A 60 19.06 -49.20 -4.04
C GLU A 60 19.42 -47.72 -4.24
N PRO A 61 20.67 -47.40 -4.63
CA PRO A 61 21.10 -46.01 -4.80
C PRO A 61 20.20 -45.20 -5.75
N SER A 62 19.80 -45.79 -6.89
CA SER A 62 18.91 -45.15 -7.87
C SER A 62 17.52 -44.82 -7.31
N VAL A 63 17.00 -45.66 -6.42
CA VAL A 63 15.72 -45.45 -5.73
C VAL A 63 15.84 -44.33 -4.70
N ILE A 64 16.92 -44.32 -3.93
CA ILE A 64 17.21 -43.28 -2.95
C ILE A 64 17.35 -41.92 -3.65
N ASP A 65 18.08 -41.87 -4.76
CA ASP A 65 18.28 -40.65 -5.55
C ASP A 65 16.94 -40.13 -6.11
N LEU A 66 16.09 -41.02 -6.65
CA LEU A 66 14.78 -40.64 -7.18
C LEU A 66 13.85 -40.07 -6.11
N MET A 67 13.81 -40.70 -4.94
CA MET A 67 13.02 -40.22 -3.81
C MET A 67 13.59 -38.91 -3.26
N GLY A 68 14.91 -38.77 -3.22
CA GLY A 68 15.62 -37.54 -2.88
C GLY A 68 15.25 -36.38 -3.79
N ASP A 69 15.35 -36.56 -5.12
CA ASP A 69 14.96 -35.55 -6.12
C ASP A 69 13.48 -35.15 -5.97
N THR A 70 12.60 -36.12 -5.72
CA THR A 70 11.18 -35.83 -5.46
C THR A 70 11.00 -34.91 -4.25
N GLN A 71 11.69 -35.22 -3.14
CA GLN A 71 11.62 -34.42 -1.92
C GLN A 71 12.21 -33.02 -2.12
N GLU A 72 13.35 -32.91 -2.80
CA GLU A 72 13.98 -31.63 -3.11
C GLU A 72 13.08 -30.75 -3.99
N ARG A 73 12.47 -31.32 -5.04
CA ARG A 73 11.53 -30.60 -5.90
C ARG A 73 10.30 -30.13 -5.14
N THR A 74 9.71 -30.98 -4.29
CA THR A 74 8.58 -30.56 -3.45
C THR A 74 8.97 -29.41 -2.53
N THR A 75 10.14 -29.52 -1.89
CA THR A 75 10.63 -28.50 -0.95
C THR A 75 10.89 -27.18 -1.66
N LEU A 76 11.53 -27.22 -2.83
CA LEU A 76 11.76 -26.05 -3.66
C LEU A 76 10.45 -25.40 -4.12
N ALA A 77 9.48 -26.20 -4.56
CA ALA A 77 8.17 -25.69 -4.96
C ALA A 77 7.45 -25.00 -3.79
N ALA A 78 7.42 -25.62 -2.61
CA ALA A 78 6.81 -25.05 -1.42
C ALA A 78 7.49 -23.74 -0.99
N GLN A 79 8.83 -23.69 -0.98
CA GLN A 79 9.58 -22.47 -0.68
C GLN A 79 9.34 -21.37 -1.71
N THR A 80 9.23 -21.75 -2.98
CA THR A 80 8.92 -20.82 -4.07
C THR A 80 7.55 -20.20 -3.88
N ASP A 81 6.55 -20.99 -3.46
CA ASP A 81 5.19 -20.49 -3.22
C ASP A 81 5.16 -19.52 -2.03
N ILE A 82 5.84 -19.84 -0.91
CA ILE A 82 6.04 -18.90 0.21
C ILE A 82 6.68 -17.60 -0.27
N TYR A 83 7.77 -17.69 -1.05
CA TYR A 83 8.50 -16.53 -1.50
C TYR A 83 7.65 -15.62 -2.42
N LYS A 84 6.83 -16.21 -3.29
CA LYS A 84 5.86 -15.46 -4.11
C LYS A 84 4.88 -14.68 -3.24
N GLY A 85 4.31 -15.31 -2.20
CA GLY A 85 3.43 -14.65 -1.25
C GLY A 85 4.11 -13.48 -0.54
N GLN A 86 5.33 -13.70 -0.03
CA GLN A 86 6.13 -12.65 0.60
C GLN A 86 6.48 -11.49 -0.35
N GLN A 87 6.66 -11.75 -1.64
CA GLN A 87 6.86 -10.68 -2.62
C GLN A 87 5.57 -9.88 -2.86
N GLN A 88 4.42 -10.55 -2.98
CA GLN A 88 3.12 -9.88 -3.09
C GLN A 88 2.83 -9.04 -1.84
N ALA A 89 3.03 -9.61 -0.65
CA ALA A 89 2.88 -8.92 0.62
C ALA A 89 3.78 -7.68 0.74
N ARG A 90 5.03 -7.76 0.26
CA ARG A 90 5.90 -6.58 0.16
C ARG A 90 5.31 -5.49 -0.72
N GLY A 91 4.80 -5.84 -1.90
CA GLY A 91 4.14 -4.87 -2.79
C GLY A 91 2.93 -4.19 -2.13
N TYR A 92 2.10 -4.96 -1.42
CA TYR A 92 0.97 -4.42 -0.66
C TYR A 92 1.43 -3.54 0.51
N ASN A 93 2.46 -3.94 1.26
CA ASN A 93 3.03 -3.14 2.34
C ASN A 93 3.63 -1.82 1.84
N ASP A 94 4.28 -1.82 0.67
CA ASP A 94 4.78 -0.61 0.03
C ASP A 94 3.63 0.32 -0.37
N ALA A 95 2.57 -0.23 -0.97
CA ALA A 95 1.36 0.54 -1.30
C ALA A 95 0.69 1.11 -0.03
N ALA A 96 0.62 0.32 1.04
CA ALA A 96 0.09 0.76 2.34
C ALA A 96 0.93 1.92 2.92
N LYS A 97 2.25 1.84 2.81
CA LYS A 97 3.17 2.90 3.27
C LYS A 97 2.98 4.17 2.46
N VAL A 98 2.84 4.07 1.13
CA VAL A 98 2.53 5.21 0.26
C VAL A 98 1.20 5.84 0.62
N ALA A 99 0.16 5.03 0.86
CA ALA A 99 -1.14 5.52 1.31
C ALA A 99 -1.02 6.28 2.65
N GLY A 100 -0.28 5.76 3.64
CA GLY A 100 -0.02 6.45 4.91
C GLY A 100 0.71 7.79 4.73
N ILE A 101 1.70 7.85 3.83
CA ILE A 101 2.38 9.11 3.49
C ILE A 101 1.39 10.10 2.87
N ASN A 102 0.56 9.65 1.92
CA ASN A 102 -0.46 10.48 1.28
C ASN A 102 -1.51 10.98 2.28
N ALA A 103 -1.90 10.17 3.27
CA ALA A 103 -2.79 10.59 4.36
C ALA A 103 -2.18 11.77 5.12
N SER A 104 -0.93 11.65 5.55
CA SER A 104 -0.22 12.71 6.30
C SER A 104 -0.02 13.99 5.48
N ASN A 105 0.27 13.85 4.19
CA ASN A 105 0.42 14.97 3.26
C ASN A 105 -0.91 15.68 3.01
N SER A 106 -2.02 14.93 2.88
CA SER A 106 -3.35 15.51 2.66
C SER A 106 -3.81 16.39 3.82
N MET A 107 -3.54 15.95 5.06
CA MET A 107 -3.83 16.70 6.28
C MET A 107 -2.96 17.98 6.35
N SER A 108 -1.67 17.85 6.04
CA SER A 108 -0.74 18.99 6.01
C SER A 108 -1.09 20.02 4.93
N ALA A 109 -1.39 19.56 3.72
CA ALA A 109 -1.86 20.40 2.62
C ALA A 109 -3.19 21.09 2.94
N ALA A 110 -4.12 20.39 3.60
CA ALA A 110 -5.39 20.97 4.03
C ALA A 110 -5.21 22.07 5.09
N ARG A 111 -4.26 21.90 6.02
CA ARG A 111 -3.87 22.92 7.00
C ARG A 111 -3.21 24.12 6.33
N LEU A 112 -2.27 23.89 5.42
CA LEU A 112 -1.61 24.94 4.64
C LEU A 112 -2.62 25.74 3.79
N ARG A 113 -3.52 25.06 3.07
CA ARG A 113 -4.58 25.73 2.29
C ARG A 113 -5.52 26.52 3.18
N ALA A 114 -5.89 26.01 4.36
CA ALA A 114 -6.70 26.76 5.31
C ALA A 114 -5.99 28.06 5.75
N GLY A 115 -4.70 27.97 6.13
CA GLY A 115 -3.90 29.16 6.49
C GLY A 115 -3.73 30.14 5.33
N ALA A 116 -3.42 29.65 4.13
CA ALA A 116 -3.29 30.47 2.92
C ALA A 116 -4.63 31.14 2.55
N SER A 117 -5.76 30.43 2.66
CA SER A 117 -7.08 31.00 2.40
C SER A 117 -7.47 32.09 3.39
N LEU A 118 -7.08 31.95 4.67
CA LEU A 118 -7.26 33.00 5.67
C LEU A 118 -6.41 34.22 5.32
N PHE A 119 -5.15 34.02 4.95
CA PHE A 119 -4.25 35.11 4.56
C PHE A 119 -4.73 35.83 3.30
N ALA A 120 -5.13 35.09 2.27
CA ALA A 120 -5.69 35.64 1.03
C ALA A 120 -6.99 36.43 1.28
N GLY A 121 -7.87 35.92 2.14
CA GLY A 121 -9.09 36.64 2.53
C GLY A 121 -8.80 37.97 3.24
N VAL A 122 -7.80 37.98 4.14
CA VAL A 122 -7.35 39.20 4.82
C VAL A 122 -6.68 40.17 3.85
N SER A 123 -5.85 39.71 2.92
CA SER A 123 -5.22 40.58 1.91
C SER A 123 -6.24 41.16 0.93
N ASP A 124 -7.26 40.40 0.52
CA ASP A 124 -8.32 40.91 -0.34
C ASP A 124 -9.19 41.94 0.39
N MET A 125 -9.51 41.73 1.66
CA MET A 125 -10.17 42.75 2.48
C MET A 125 -9.28 43.98 2.64
N TYR A 126 -8.00 43.82 3.00
CA TYR A 126 -7.10 44.96 3.15
C TYR A 126 -6.90 45.72 1.83
N SER A 127 -6.82 45.03 0.69
CA SER A 127 -6.74 45.65 -0.62
C SER A 127 -8.03 46.40 -0.95
N ARG A 128 -9.21 45.81 -0.70
CA ARG A 128 -10.51 46.47 -1.00
C ARG A 128 -10.80 47.65 -0.07
N PHE A 129 -10.64 47.48 1.23
CA PHE A 129 -10.87 48.54 2.23
C PHE A 129 -9.75 49.58 2.21
N GLY A 130 -8.51 49.19 1.95
CA GLY A 130 -7.39 50.10 1.74
C GLY A 130 -7.52 50.91 0.44
N GLN A 131 -7.93 50.28 -0.67
CA GLN A 131 -8.24 50.99 -1.91
C GLN A 131 -9.46 51.91 -1.75
N GLN A 132 -10.51 51.51 -1.02
CA GLN A 132 -11.65 52.39 -0.74
C GLN A 132 -11.28 53.54 0.21
N ALA A 133 -10.41 53.32 1.19
CA ALA A 133 -9.89 54.38 2.05
C ALA A 133 -8.99 55.35 1.26
N MET A 134 -8.19 54.86 0.30
CA MET A 134 -7.40 55.71 -0.59
C MET A 134 -8.25 56.43 -1.64
N GLN A 135 -9.27 55.78 -2.22
CA GLN A 135 -10.19 56.41 -3.17
C GLN A 135 -11.06 57.47 -2.49
N SER A 136 -11.51 57.25 -1.25
CA SER A 136 -12.23 58.28 -0.49
C SER A 136 -11.31 59.44 -0.07
N ARG A 137 -10.02 59.19 0.23
CA ARG A 137 -9.01 60.25 0.43
C ARG A 137 -8.68 61.04 -0.84
N ALA A 138 -8.64 60.37 -1.99
CA ALA A 138 -8.45 61.03 -3.29
C ALA A 138 -9.68 61.86 -3.67
N ALA A 139 -10.89 61.35 -3.41
CA ALA A 139 -12.14 62.06 -3.63
C ALA A 139 -12.33 63.28 -2.71
N SER A 140 -11.79 63.25 -1.48
CA SER A 140 -11.79 64.40 -0.57
C SER A 140 -10.67 65.42 -0.84
N GLY A 141 -9.80 65.16 -1.83
CA GLY A 141 -8.63 65.99 -2.16
C GLY A 141 -8.75 66.80 -3.46
N THR A 142 -9.74 66.51 -4.31
CA THR A 142 -10.05 67.34 -5.48
C THR A 142 -10.94 68.50 -5.09
N GLY A 143 -10.33 69.68 -5.07
CA GLY A 143 -10.92 70.94 -4.65
C GLY A 143 -12.28 71.24 -5.26
N ALA A 144 -13.12 71.85 -4.43
CA ALA A 144 -14.28 72.59 -4.87
C ALA A 144 -13.87 73.57 -5.98
N PRO A 145 -14.52 73.57 -7.16
CA PRO A 145 -14.39 74.68 -8.07
C PRO A 145 -15.09 75.89 -7.43
N LEU A 146 -14.26 76.86 -7.01
CA LEU A 146 -14.68 78.21 -6.69
C LEU A 146 -15.10 78.92 -7.99
N TYR A 147 -16.38 79.34 -8.04
CA TYR A 147 -16.98 80.37 -8.91
C TYR A 147 -16.81 80.29 -10.44
N GLY A 148 -17.94 80.49 -11.14
CA GLY A 148 -18.03 80.72 -12.59
C GLY A 148 -19.45 80.59 -13.08
#